data_AF-A0AAV6D3T8-F1
#
_entry.id   AF-A0AAV6D3T8-F1
#
_cell.length_a   1.000
_cell.length_b   1.000
_cell.length_c   1.000
_cell.angle_alpha   90.00
_cell.angle_beta   90.00
_cell.angle_gamma   90.00
#
_symmetry.space_group_name_H-M   'P 1'
#
loop_
_entity.id
_entity.type
_entity.pdbx_description
1 polymer ?
#
loop_
_entity_poly.entity_id
_entity_poly.type
_entity_poly.pdbx_seq_one_letter_code
_entity_poly.pdbx_strand_id
1 'polypeptide(L)'
;MTKRNWLLIFAALAVAGVYVFYFTNWFTPKTIHITSHNARTTRTRNRNADSATVPILFKLGRPYKLTELKVVALDEWQTNKNCLPLWHLVADTNSAPIERPFNYGQRVPGMKPVVAGERAQPLQPAVKYRLFVTDGSAKGEINFQPVAAK
;
A
#
# COMPACT_ATOMS: atom_id res chain seq x y z
N MET A 1 54.39 5.71 5.77
CA MET A 1 53.12 6.04 6.46
C MET A 1 53.03 5.19 7.72
N THR A 2 53.02 5.81 8.91
CA THR A 2 52.98 5.11 10.19
C THR A 2 51.59 4.53 10.46
N LYS A 3 51.47 3.41 11.20
CA LYS A 3 50.20 2.75 11.55
C LYS A 3 49.15 3.72 12.14
N ARG A 4 49.61 4.78 12.80
CA ARG A 4 48.81 5.84 13.38
C ARG A 4 48.05 6.68 12.34
N ASN A 5 48.64 6.94 11.17
CA ASN A 5 47.95 7.64 10.08
C ASN A 5 46.84 6.80 9.46
N TRP A 6 47.03 5.48 9.33
CA TRP A 6 46.02 4.59 8.78
C TRP A 6 44.79 4.51 9.69
N LEU A 7 45.00 4.53 11.00
CA LEU A 7 43.93 4.55 12.00
C LEU A 7 43.10 5.84 11.91
N LEU A 8 43.76 6.99 11.71
CA LEU A 8 43.07 8.28 11.49
C LEU A 8 42.29 8.31 10.17
N ILE A 9 42.84 7.73 9.11
CA ILE A 9 42.15 7.63 7.81
C ILE A 9 40.91 6.75 7.94
N PHE A 10 41.01 5.59 8.58
CA PHE A 10 39.86 4.71 8.84
C PHE A 10 38.81 5.39 9.71
N ALA A 11 39.23 6.09 10.76
CA ALA A 11 38.32 6.85 11.62
C ALA A 11 37.60 7.97 10.83
N ALA A 12 38.32 8.70 9.99
CA ALA A 12 37.73 9.73 9.14
C ALA A 12 36.72 9.14 8.13
N LEU A 13 37.05 8.00 7.51
CA LEU A 13 36.15 7.27 6.61
C LEU A 13 34.91 6.74 7.33
N ALA A 14 35.06 6.24 8.55
CA ALA A 14 33.93 5.79 9.36
C ALA A 14 32.98 6.95 9.71
N VAL A 15 33.52 8.10 10.14
CA VAL A 15 32.72 9.29 10.45
C VAL A 15 32.03 9.83 9.19
N ALA A 16 32.73 9.89 8.06
CA ALA A 16 32.13 10.29 6.78
C ALA A 16 31.01 9.32 6.35
N GLY A 17 31.21 8.01 6.53
CA GLY A 17 30.20 6.99 6.26
C GLY A 17 28.95 7.14 7.14
N VAL A 18 29.14 7.36 8.45
CA VAL A 18 28.03 7.62 9.39
C VAL A 18 27.30 8.91 9.04
N TYR A 19 28.03 9.97 8.66
CA TYR A 19 27.44 11.24 8.25
C TYR A 19 26.59 11.09 6.98
N VAL A 20 27.09 10.43 5.94
CA VAL A 20 26.33 10.16 4.71
C VAL A 20 25.14 9.25 5.01
N PHE A 21 25.29 8.24 5.86
CA PHE A 21 24.21 7.33 6.24
C PHE A 21 23.06 8.07 6.94
N TYR A 22 23.37 8.94 7.90
CA TYR A 22 22.37 9.74 8.61
C TYR A 22 21.77 10.85 7.73
N PHE A 23 22.61 11.58 6.98
CA PHE A 23 22.17 12.77 6.26
C PHE A 23 21.39 12.44 4.99
N THR A 24 21.71 11.33 4.31
CA THR A 24 21.05 10.99 3.04
C THR A 24 19.70 10.30 3.23
N ASN A 25 19.29 10.00 4.48
CA ASN A 25 18.04 9.28 4.76
C ASN A 25 17.89 8.00 3.91
N TRP A 26 19.03 7.40 3.51
CA TRP A 26 19.13 6.40 2.44
C TRP A 26 18.30 5.13 2.74
N PHE A 27 18.06 4.87 4.03
CA PHE A 27 17.28 3.73 4.53
C PHE A 27 15.95 4.13 5.18
N THR A 28 15.54 5.40 5.13
CA THR A 28 14.22 5.77 5.65
C THR A 28 13.14 5.18 4.76
N PRO A 29 12.25 4.33 5.28
CA PRO A 29 11.15 3.79 4.48
C PRO A 29 10.25 4.96 4.09
N LYS A 30 10.13 5.21 2.79
CA LYS A 30 9.18 6.21 2.27
C LYS A 30 7.77 5.73 2.62
N THR A 31 7.09 6.44 3.52
CA THR A 31 5.74 6.08 3.96
C THR A 31 4.69 6.68 3.04
N ILE A 32 3.87 5.82 2.44
CA ILE A 32 2.74 6.25 1.62
C ILE A 32 1.57 6.55 2.55
N HIS A 33 1.13 7.80 2.55
CA HIS A 33 -0.05 8.23 3.30
C HIS A 33 -1.31 7.88 2.51
N ILE A 34 -2.13 7.01 3.08
CA ILE A 34 -3.40 6.56 2.51
C ILE A 34 -4.51 6.99 3.46
N THR A 35 -5.65 7.37 2.92
CA THR A 35 -6.87 7.62 3.70
C THR A 35 -7.99 6.77 3.12
N SER A 36 -8.66 6.00 4.00
CA SER A 36 -9.84 5.22 3.65
C SER A 36 -11.10 5.94 4.10
N HIS A 37 -12.05 6.11 3.20
CA HIS A 37 -13.36 6.66 3.50
C HIS A 37 -14.44 5.68 3.06
N ASN A 38 -15.40 5.41 3.95
CA ASN A 38 -16.63 4.72 3.56
C ASN A 38 -17.44 5.72 2.73
N ALA A 39 -17.59 5.47 1.43
CA ALA A 39 -18.33 6.37 0.55
C ALA A 39 -19.79 6.33 0.95
N ARG A 40 -20.25 7.36 1.66
CA ARG A 40 -21.66 7.54 2.01
C ARG A 40 -22.42 7.58 0.69
N THR A 41 -23.32 6.60 0.49
CA THR A 41 -24.13 6.44 -0.72
C THR A 41 -24.94 7.72 -1.00
N THR A 42 -24.38 8.67 -1.72
CA THR A 42 -25.12 9.74 -2.38
C THR A 42 -25.73 9.12 -3.61
N ARG A 43 -26.93 8.56 -3.44
CA ARG A 43 -27.88 8.05 -4.45
C ARG A 43 -27.41 8.28 -5.89
N THR A 44 -26.49 7.45 -6.35
CA THR A 44 -26.18 7.28 -7.76
C THR A 44 -26.36 5.79 -8.00
N ARG A 45 -27.54 5.52 -8.53
CA ARG A 45 -28.08 4.21 -8.90
C ARG A 45 -27.10 3.52 -9.84
N ASN A 46 -26.13 2.79 -9.29
CA ASN A 46 -25.20 1.99 -10.08
C ASN A 46 -25.29 0.51 -9.67
N ARG A 47 -25.45 -0.31 -10.70
CA ARG A 47 -26.03 -1.67 -10.76
C ARG A 47 -25.20 -2.78 -10.08
N ASN A 48 -24.76 -2.60 -8.84
CA ASN A 48 -24.26 -3.69 -8.00
C ASN A 48 -25.09 -3.76 -6.71
N ALA A 49 -26.40 -4.00 -6.87
CA ALA A 49 -27.38 -4.02 -5.79
C ALA A 49 -27.24 -5.21 -4.81
N ASP A 50 -26.24 -6.07 -5.01
CA ASP A 50 -25.98 -7.25 -4.16
C ASP A 50 -24.78 -7.06 -3.21
N SER A 51 -24.18 -5.87 -3.15
CA SER A 51 -23.12 -5.61 -2.18
C SER A 51 -23.71 -5.37 -0.79
N ALA A 52 -23.60 -6.35 0.10
CA ALA A 52 -23.99 -6.26 1.52
C ALA A 52 -23.23 -5.17 2.32
N THR A 53 -22.28 -4.47 1.68
CA THR A 53 -21.29 -3.61 2.31
C THR A 53 -21.14 -2.29 1.55
N VAL A 54 -20.98 -1.18 2.28
CA VAL A 54 -20.74 0.15 1.71
C VAL A 54 -19.41 0.17 0.94
N PRO A 55 -19.35 0.74 -0.28
CA PRO A 55 -18.11 0.83 -1.04
C PRO A 55 -17.06 1.65 -0.28
N ILE A 56 -15.85 1.11 -0.22
CA ILE A 56 -14.71 1.74 0.44
C ILE A 56 -13.88 2.46 -0.60
N LEU A 57 -13.68 3.74 -0.38
CA LEU A 57 -12.88 4.62 -1.22
C LEU A 57 -11.51 4.81 -0.58
N PHE A 58 -10.45 4.56 -1.34
CA PHE A 58 -9.08 4.83 -0.95
C PHE A 58 -8.56 6.06 -1.68
N LYS A 59 -8.01 7.00 -0.91
CA LYS A 59 -7.35 8.21 -1.43
C LYS A 59 -5.88 8.18 -1.02
N LEU A 60 -5.01 8.37 -2.00
CA LEU A 60 -3.58 8.57 -1.78
C LEU A 60 -3.34 10.06 -1.53
N GLY A 61 -2.49 10.41 -0.56
CA GLY A 61 -2.21 11.81 -0.23
C GLY A 61 -1.46 12.58 -1.34
N ARG A 62 -0.80 11.85 -2.24
CA ARG A 62 -0.04 12.36 -3.39
C ARG A 62 -0.20 11.38 -4.56
N PRO A 63 0.04 11.81 -5.81
CA PRO A 63 0.12 10.87 -6.93
C PRO A 63 1.30 9.92 -6.73
N TYR A 64 1.00 8.63 -6.56
CA TYR A 64 1.98 7.56 -6.43
C TYR A 64 1.86 6.58 -7.59
N LYS A 65 2.99 6.02 -8.03
CA LYS A 65 3.04 4.97 -9.06
C LYS A 65 3.03 3.61 -8.38
N LEU A 66 1.83 3.15 -7.99
CA LEU A 66 1.72 1.91 -7.24
C LEU A 66 2.22 0.72 -8.07
N THR A 67 3.21 0.00 -7.56
CA THR A 67 3.73 -1.23 -8.16
C THR A 67 2.97 -2.46 -7.66
N GLU A 68 2.49 -2.42 -6.43
CA GLU A 68 1.71 -3.49 -5.81
C GLU A 68 0.62 -2.90 -4.93
N LEU A 69 -0.55 -3.53 -4.95
CA LEU A 69 -1.67 -3.24 -4.06
C LEU A 69 -2.23 -4.58 -3.59
N LYS A 70 -2.36 -4.77 -2.28
CA LYS A 70 -3.03 -5.95 -1.75
C LYS A 70 -3.88 -5.66 -0.52
N VAL A 71 -5.01 -6.35 -0.42
CA VAL A 71 -5.90 -6.31 0.74
C VAL A 71 -5.95 -7.68 1.38
N VAL A 72 -5.80 -7.72 2.69
CA VAL A 72 -5.88 -8.94 3.51
C VAL A 72 -6.80 -8.71 4.70
N ALA A 73 -7.41 -9.79 5.19
CA ALA A 73 -8.09 -9.77 6.49
C ALA A 73 -7.05 -9.59 7.61
N LEU A 74 -7.32 -8.70 8.55
CA LEU A 74 -6.36 -8.39 9.61
C LEU A 74 -6.14 -9.61 10.53
N ASP A 75 -7.21 -10.33 10.84
CA ASP A 75 -7.18 -11.49 11.73
C ASP A 75 -6.37 -12.66 11.12
N GLU A 76 -6.55 -12.90 9.82
CA GLU A 76 -5.78 -13.89 9.07
C GLU A 76 -4.32 -13.48 8.96
N TRP A 77 -4.03 -12.21 8.68
CA TRP A 77 -2.67 -11.70 8.57
C TRP A 77 -1.90 -11.78 9.90
N GLN A 78 -2.58 -11.55 11.03
CA GLN A 78 -2.01 -11.69 12.36
C GLN A 78 -1.65 -13.14 12.69
N THR A 79 -2.49 -14.08 12.26
CA THR A 79 -2.31 -15.51 12.51
C THR A 79 -1.29 -16.11 11.54
N ASN A 80 -1.34 -15.71 10.26
CA ASN A 80 -0.50 -16.21 9.18
C ASN A 80 -0.09 -15.06 8.24
N LYS A 81 1.21 -14.75 8.23
CA LYS A 81 1.80 -13.74 7.32
C LYS A 81 1.70 -14.09 5.83
N ASN A 82 1.32 -15.33 5.51
CA ASN A 82 1.11 -15.81 4.14
C ASN A 82 -0.38 -16.00 3.83
N CYS A 83 -1.29 -15.28 4.49
CA CYS A 83 -2.71 -15.34 4.17
C CYS A 83 -2.97 -14.92 2.71
N LEU A 84 -4.01 -15.51 2.11
CA LEU A 84 -4.39 -15.21 0.75
C LEU A 84 -4.97 -13.78 0.69
N PRO A 85 -4.45 -12.91 -0.20
CA PRO A 85 -5.03 -11.59 -0.36
C PRO A 85 -6.41 -11.68 -1.01
N LEU A 86 -7.38 -10.96 -0.46
CA LEU A 86 -8.73 -10.85 -1.02
C LEU A 86 -8.75 -10.04 -2.32
N TRP A 87 -7.77 -9.16 -2.46
CA TRP A 87 -7.59 -8.36 -3.66
C TRP A 87 -6.11 -8.12 -3.82
N HIS A 88 -5.52 -8.56 -4.93
CA HIS A 88 -4.10 -8.41 -5.22
C HIS A 88 -3.90 -7.91 -6.64
N LEU A 89 -3.39 -6.70 -6.76
CA LEU A 89 -3.04 -6.07 -8.02
C LEU A 89 -1.54 -5.81 -8.06
N VAL A 90 -0.92 -6.10 -9.19
CA VAL A 90 0.46 -5.76 -9.50
C VAL A 90 0.47 -4.91 -10.77
N ALA A 91 1.32 -3.90 -10.78
CA ALA A 91 1.51 -3.10 -11.97
C ALA A 91 2.35 -3.83 -13.01
N ASP A 92 2.02 -3.60 -14.26
CA ASP A 92 2.96 -3.87 -15.35
C ASP A 92 4.12 -2.85 -15.27
N THR A 93 5.17 -3.07 -16.06
CA THR A 93 6.33 -2.19 -16.14
C THR A 93 5.91 -0.73 -16.33
N ASN A 94 6.19 0.13 -15.35
CA ASN A 94 5.76 1.53 -15.24
C ASN A 94 4.24 1.76 -15.05
N SER A 95 3.78 1.58 -13.81
CA SER A 95 2.44 2.00 -13.39
C SER A 95 2.19 3.49 -13.61
N ALA A 96 0.98 3.81 -14.07
CA ALA A 96 0.52 5.20 -14.16
C ALA A 96 0.34 5.80 -12.75
N PRO A 97 0.65 7.10 -12.55
CA PRO A 97 0.40 7.76 -11.28
C PRO A 97 -1.10 7.80 -10.97
N ILE A 98 -1.47 7.33 -9.78
CA ILE A 98 -2.86 7.32 -9.33
C ILE A 98 -3.16 8.66 -8.65
N GLU A 99 -3.82 9.55 -9.38
CA GLU A 99 -4.22 10.87 -8.89
C GLU A 99 -5.61 10.86 -8.23
N ARG A 100 -6.49 9.99 -8.72
CA ARG A 100 -7.89 9.93 -8.28
C ARG A 100 -8.09 8.87 -7.21
N PRO A 101 -9.02 9.10 -6.27
CA PRO A 101 -9.39 8.06 -5.34
C PRO A 101 -10.06 6.90 -6.08
N PHE A 102 -9.84 5.68 -5.63
CA PHE A 102 -10.35 4.46 -6.24
C PHE A 102 -11.15 3.65 -5.23
N ASN A 103 -12.16 2.93 -5.71
CA ASN A 103 -12.96 2.05 -4.85
C ASN A 103 -12.30 0.68 -4.71
N TYR A 104 -12.57 0.00 -3.60
CA TYR A 104 -12.23 -1.41 -3.44
C TYR A 104 -12.81 -2.24 -4.61
N GLY A 105 -11.98 -3.10 -5.19
CA GLY A 105 -12.36 -3.97 -6.32
C GLY A 105 -12.55 -3.25 -7.65
N GLN A 106 -12.32 -1.94 -7.72
CA GLN A 106 -12.31 -1.21 -8.98
C GLN A 106 -11.05 -1.56 -9.79
N ARG A 107 -11.17 -1.55 -11.12
CA ARG A 107 -10.00 -1.63 -12.00
C ARG A 107 -9.16 -0.36 -11.86
N VAL A 108 -7.93 -0.52 -11.36
CA VAL A 108 -6.94 0.56 -11.26
C VAL A 108 -6.15 0.64 -12.58
N PRO A 109 -6.06 1.82 -13.23
CA PRO A 109 -5.29 1.97 -14.47
C PRO A 109 -3.82 1.58 -14.29
N GLY A 110 -3.28 0.79 -15.22
CA GLY A 110 -1.89 0.33 -15.17
C GLY A 110 -1.61 -0.83 -14.21
N MET A 111 -2.63 -1.35 -13.51
CA MET A 111 -2.49 -2.53 -12.65
C MET A 111 -3.37 -3.68 -13.14
N LYS A 112 -2.89 -4.91 -12.92
CA LYS A 112 -3.56 -6.16 -13.26
C LYS A 112 -3.60 -7.06 -12.03
N PRO A 113 -4.62 -7.92 -11.90
CA PRO A 113 -4.64 -8.91 -10.84
C PRO A 113 -3.46 -9.87 -11.00
N VAL A 114 -2.87 -10.27 -9.88
CA VAL A 114 -1.73 -11.21 -9.88
C VAL A 114 -2.13 -12.55 -10.48
N VAL A 115 -3.33 -13.02 -10.16
CA VAL A 115 -3.93 -14.16 -10.83
C VAL A 115 -4.83 -13.64 -11.95
N ALA A 116 -4.54 -14.06 -13.19
CA ALA A 116 -5.30 -13.62 -14.35
C ALA A 116 -6.79 -13.98 -14.20
N GLY A 117 -7.66 -12.97 -14.34
CA GLY A 117 -9.11 -13.13 -14.21
C GLY A 117 -9.64 -13.09 -12.77
N GLU A 118 -8.77 -13.01 -11.76
CA GLU A 118 -9.18 -12.89 -10.37
C GLU A 118 -9.84 -11.52 -10.11
N ARG A 119 -10.96 -11.57 -9.37
CA ARG A 119 -11.70 -10.38 -8.93
C ARG A 119 -11.52 -10.24 -7.42
N ALA A 120 -11.62 -9.00 -6.95
CA ALA A 120 -11.63 -8.72 -5.53
C ALA A 120 -12.76 -9.50 -4.84
N GLN A 121 -12.41 -10.24 -3.79
CA GLN A 121 -13.37 -10.97 -2.98
C GLN A 121 -14.27 -9.98 -2.22
N PRO A 122 -15.54 -10.33 -1.98
CA PRO A 122 -16.47 -9.47 -1.26
C PRO A 122 -15.99 -9.22 0.18
N LEU A 123 -16.06 -7.97 0.61
CA LEU A 123 -15.71 -7.58 1.98
C LEU A 123 -16.89 -7.85 2.91
N GLN A 124 -16.60 -8.46 4.06
CA GLN A 124 -17.59 -8.68 5.10
C GLN A 124 -17.74 -7.41 5.96
N PRO A 125 -18.97 -7.01 6.30
CA PRO A 125 -19.19 -5.88 7.19
C PRO A 125 -18.67 -6.18 8.59
N ALA A 126 -18.22 -5.15 9.30
CA ALA A 126 -17.66 -5.23 10.65
C ALA A 126 -16.36 -6.06 10.80
N VAL A 127 -15.77 -6.58 9.71
CA VAL A 127 -14.47 -7.25 9.74
C VAL A 127 -13.34 -6.25 9.47
N LYS A 128 -12.21 -6.35 10.19
CA LYS A 128 -11.06 -5.48 9.98
C LYS A 128 -10.19 -6.00 8.85
N TYR A 129 -9.83 -5.12 7.93
CA TYR A 129 -8.94 -5.43 6.82
C TYR A 129 -7.75 -4.47 6.83
N ARG A 130 -6.65 -4.90 6.21
CA ARG A 130 -5.47 -4.07 5.98
C ARG A 130 -5.22 -3.98 4.48
N LEU A 131 -5.12 -2.74 3.99
CA LEU A 131 -4.63 -2.43 2.65
C LEU A 131 -3.13 -2.16 2.74
N PHE A 132 -2.36 -2.86 1.91
CA PHE A 132 -0.96 -2.60 1.64
C PHE A 132 -0.82 -2.02 0.24
N VAL A 133 -0.04 -0.97 0.12
CA VAL A 133 0.36 -0.39 -1.17
C VAL A 133 1.87 -0.20 -1.22
N THR A 134 2.44 -0.42 -2.38
CA THR A 134 3.87 -0.27 -2.64
C THR A 134 4.05 0.63 -3.85
N ASP A 135 4.97 1.59 -3.77
CA ASP A 135 5.47 2.39 -4.90
C ASP A 135 7.00 2.27 -4.91
N GLY A 136 7.50 1.27 -5.62
CA GLY A 136 8.93 0.96 -5.65
C GLY A 136 9.48 0.65 -4.26
N SER A 137 10.29 1.55 -3.71
CA SER A 137 10.84 1.45 -2.34
C SER A 137 9.92 2.01 -1.24
N ALA A 138 8.86 2.72 -1.62
CA ALA A 138 7.89 3.28 -0.69
C ALA A 138 6.80 2.26 -0.36
N LYS A 139 6.37 2.21 0.89
CA LYS A 139 5.31 1.32 1.37
C LYS A 139 4.30 2.10 2.20
N GLY A 140 3.02 1.76 2.06
CA GLY A 140 1.94 2.29 2.88
C GLY A 140 1.03 1.17 3.35
N GLU A 141 0.55 1.32 4.59
CA GLU A 141 -0.41 0.42 5.20
C GLU A 141 -1.53 1.23 5.82
N ILE A 142 -2.77 0.78 5.64
CA ILE A 142 -3.92 1.34 6.34
C ILE A 142 -4.88 0.23 6.74
N ASN A 143 -5.31 0.26 8.01
CA ASN A 143 -6.38 -0.59 8.49
C ASN A 143 -7.72 0.11 8.25
N PHE A 144 -8.70 -0.65 7.76
CA PHE A 144 -10.05 -0.14 7.54
C PHE A 144 -11.07 -1.21 7.93
N GLN A 145 -12.30 -0.78 8.20
CA GLN A 145 -13.42 -1.65 8.56
C GLN A 145 -14.63 -1.27 7.70
N PRO A 146 -15.12 -2.18 6.85
CA PRO A 146 -16.32 -1.97 6.07
C PRO A 146 -17.56 -1.90 6.96
N VAL A 147 -18.48 -1.01 6.62
CA VAL A 147 -19.77 -0.88 7.30
C VAL A 147 -20.84 -1.55 6.44
N ALA A 148 -21.80 -2.22 7.09
CA ALA A 148 -22.94 -2.81 6.40
C ALA A 148 -23.72 -1.74 5.62
N ALA A 149 -24.14 -2.08 4.40
CA ALA A 149 -25.11 -1.26 3.68
C ALA A 149 -26.46 -1.36 4.43
N LYS A 150 -27.04 -0.21 4.77
CA LYS A 150 -28.33 -0.11 5.49
C LYS A 150 -29.50 -0.11 4.51
#